data_AF-A0A285PCC6-F1
#
_entry.id   AF-A0A285PCC6-F1
#
_cell.length_a   1.000
_cell.length_b   1.000
_cell.length_c   1.000
_cell.angle_alpha   90.00
_cell.angle_beta   90.00
_cell.angle_gamma   90.00
#
_symmetry.space_group_name_H-M   'P 1'
#
loop_
_entity.id
_entity.type
_entity.pdbx_description
1 polymer ?
#
loop_
_entity_poly.entity_id
_entity_poly.type
_entity_poly.pdbx_seq_one_letter_code
_entity_poly.pdbx_strand_id
1 'polypeptide(L)'
;MGNAKCYGDLYTHRKFSIFPPKAQTAIFEIGNALRDSSVTDEHILAYQRSLRDVPASDISRTADEIRLIARLYLVDYGHNANFWDAPILPADWRKFKLSSPGEFLKAQPDLFWLLLFHSSGYVRQDAIKQLKRAPATEFEMAAILYRMNDWVDQVRTEAAIYASSYFPKTSAQVIGKSAFFLLPYSHQFRRWSNHERKIFEHTLSRTDVLNMLHTELLSQRPGQISWLLRWLLKKPGFDHNLQELAQSAAIPIIRAIALDTLLLGQARWYDPNIKGNALARFRERQIEVSTDFEIQLEIAAFDKSPKVRRMAADALLRKHQYASKNMDRIANHLRSDKDTPVRDHIEAYFRKRKDLERAE
;
A
#
# COMPACT_ATOMS: atom_id res chain seq x y z
N MET A 1 2.63 -0.80 -11.51
CA MET A 1 2.60 -2.27 -11.46
C MET A 1 3.90 -2.73 -12.09
N GLY A 2 4.86 -3.21 -11.29
CA GLY A 2 6.04 -3.85 -11.87
C GLY A 2 5.57 -5.09 -12.63
N ASN A 3 6.17 -5.38 -13.78
CA ASN A 3 5.91 -6.66 -14.46
C ASN A 3 6.35 -7.76 -13.50
N ALA A 4 5.39 -8.39 -12.81
CA ALA A 4 5.66 -9.56 -11.99
C ALA A 4 6.38 -10.56 -12.90
N LYS A 5 7.54 -11.06 -12.44
CA LYS A 5 8.26 -12.09 -13.19
C LYS A 5 7.34 -13.30 -13.28
N CYS A 6 6.99 -13.67 -14.50
CA CYS A 6 6.19 -14.84 -14.77
C CYS A 6 7.13 -16.01 -15.10
N TYR A 7 6.93 -17.14 -14.45
CA TYR A 7 7.66 -18.39 -14.67
C TYR A 7 6.75 -19.41 -15.34
N GLY A 8 7.31 -20.46 -15.95
CA GLY A 8 6.51 -21.60 -16.39
C GLY A 8 5.81 -22.24 -15.18
N ASP A 9 4.53 -22.56 -15.34
CA ASP A 9 3.77 -23.26 -14.32
C ASP A 9 4.09 -24.77 -14.36
N LEU A 10 4.34 -25.38 -13.20
CA LEU A 10 4.79 -26.77 -13.10
C LEU A 10 3.72 -27.73 -12.58
N TYR A 11 2.75 -27.25 -11.81
CA TYR A 11 1.85 -28.10 -11.01
C TYR A 11 0.36 -27.78 -11.21
N THR A 12 0.02 -26.82 -12.07
CA THR A 12 -1.35 -26.43 -12.41
C THR A 12 -1.52 -26.41 -13.94
N HIS A 13 -2.69 -25.96 -14.42
CA HIS A 13 -2.97 -25.80 -15.86
C HIS A 13 -2.68 -24.40 -16.40
N ARG A 14 -2.09 -23.53 -15.58
CA ARG A 14 -1.78 -22.17 -16.00
C ARG A 14 -0.63 -22.20 -16.97
N LYS A 15 -0.58 -21.22 -17.87
CA LYS A 15 0.61 -21.01 -18.70
C LYS A 15 1.78 -20.46 -17.89
N PHE A 16 1.48 -19.67 -16.86
CA PHE A 16 2.48 -18.95 -16.07
C PHE A 16 2.14 -18.91 -14.57
N SER A 17 3.17 -18.99 -13.75
CA SER A 17 3.13 -18.82 -12.30
C SER A 17 3.87 -17.54 -11.86
N ILE A 18 3.48 -16.94 -10.74
CA ILE A 18 4.27 -15.88 -10.08
C ILE A 18 5.46 -16.43 -9.30
N PHE A 19 5.44 -17.74 -9.02
CA PHE A 19 6.45 -18.40 -8.21
C PHE A 19 7.56 -18.95 -9.11
N PRO A 20 8.84 -18.78 -8.74
CA PRO A 20 9.92 -19.48 -9.41
C PRO A 20 9.76 -21.00 -9.26
N PRO A 21 10.31 -21.83 -10.16
CA PRO A 21 10.20 -23.29 -10.12
C PRO A 21 10.43 -23.91 -8.74
N LYS A 22 11.51 -23.52 -8.04
CA LYS A 22 11.82 -24.00 -6.69
C LYS A 22 10.73 -23.69 -5.65
N ALA A 23 10.11 -22.52 -5.76
CA ALA A 23 9.01 -22.12 -4.87
C ALA A 23 7.76 -22.94 -5.16
N GLN A 24 7.43 -23.16 -6.43
CA GLN A 24 6.31 -24.02 -6.80
C GLN A 24 6.51 -25.44 -6.26
N THR A 25 7.72 -26.00 -6.37
CA THR A 25 8.05 -27.32 -5.83
C THR A 25 7.89 -27.37 -4.31
N ALA A 26 8.42 -26.39 -3.56
CA ALA A 26 8.27 -26.34 -2.11
C ALA A 26 6.79 -26.27 -1.67
N ILE A 27 5.96 -25.48 -2.38
CA ILE A 27 4.52 -25.38 -2.11
C ILE A 27 3.81 -26.71 -2.41
N PHE A 28 4.20 -27.39 -3.50
CA PHE A 28 3.64 -28.68 -3.87
C PHE A 28 4.00 -29.78 -2.86
N GLU A 29 5.28 -29.84 -2.47
CA GLU A 29 5.80 -30.82 -1.51
C GLU A 29 5.15 -30.68 -0.14
N ILE A 30 5.06 -29.46 0.42
CA ILE A 30 4.39 -29.26 1.71
C ILE A 30 2.90 -29.61 1.63
N GLY A 31 2.24 -29.37 0.48
CA GLY A 31 0.85 -29.79 0.26
C GLY A 31 0.68 -31.32 0.20
N ASN A 32 1.64 -32.04 -0.39
CA ASN A 32 1.65 -33.51 -0.36
C ASN A 32 1.90 -34.04 1.05
N ALA A 33 2.94 -33.54 1.72
CA ALA A 33 3.29 -33.94 3.07
C ALA A 33 2.14 -33.68 4.07
N LEU A 34 1.41 -32.58 3.89
CA LEU A 34 0.21 -32.29 4.67
C LEU A 34 -0.86 -33.36 4.51
N ARG A 35 -1.08 -33.86 3.29
CA ARG A 35 -2.09 -34.89 3.00
C ARG A 35 -1.70 -36.25 3.52
N ASP A 36 -0.41 -36.55 3.47
CA ASP A 36 0.15 -37.82 3.94
C ASP A 36 0.45 -37.79 5.44
N SER A 37 0.15 -36.68 6.13
CA SER A 37 0.46 -36.46 7.55
C SER A 37 1.95 -36.66 7.89
N SER A 38 2.82 -36.28 6.94
CA SER A 38 4.27 -36.45 6.97
C SER A 38 5.03 -35.12 6.89
N VAL A 39 4.38 -34.01 7.29
CA VAL A 39 5.01 -32.68 7.32
C VAL A 39 6.23 -32.70 8.24
N THR A 40 7.31 -32.07 7.78
CA THR A 40 8.58 -31.91 8.50
C THR A 40 8.95 -30.43 8.57
N ASP A 41 9.86 -30.09 9.47
CA ASP A 41 10.39 -28.72 9.58
C ASP A 41 11.05 -28.25 8.27
N GLU A 42 11.66 -29.17 7.52
CA GLU A 42 12.27 -28.86 6.22
C GLU A 42 11.22 -28.42 5.20
N HIS A 43 10.07 -29.10 5.11
CA HIS A 43 8.95 -28.68 4.27
C HIS A 43 8.46 -27.28 4.64
N ILE A 44 8.29 -27.01 5.93
CA ILE A 44 7.84 -25.71 6.46
C ILE A 44 8.84 -24.62 6.11
N LEU A 45 10.14 -24.84 6.36
CA LEU A 45 11.19 -23.87 6.07
C LEU A 45 11.34 -23.61 4.57
N ALA A 46 11.23 -24.64 3.73
CA ALA A 46 11.26 -24.50 2.27
C ALA A 46 10.10 -23.62 1.78
N TYR A 47 8.89 -23.87 2.27
CA TYR A 47 7.71 -23.06 1.99
C TYR A 47 7.85 -21.61 2.49
N GLN A 48 8.28 -21.41 3.73
CA GLN A 48 8.45 -20.05 4.28
C GLN A 48 9.51 -19.25 3.49
N ARG A 49 10.62 -19.89 3.10
CA ARG A 49 11.63 -19.27 2.23
C ARG A 49 11.04 -18.90 0.87
N SER A 50 10.16 -19.73 0.31
CA SER A 50 9.54 -19.46 -0.98
C SER A 50 8.61 -18.25 -0.99
N LEU A 51 8.09 -17.85 0.18
CA LEU A 51 7.23 -16.67 0.32
C LEU A 51 7.98 -15.35 0.45
N ARG A 52 9.27 -15.38 0.83
CA ARG A 52 10.03 -14.15 1.18
C ARG A 52 10.11 -13.15 0.03
N ASP A 53 10.21 -13.65 -1.20
CA ASP A 53 10.40 -12.83 -2.40
C ASP A 53 9.08 -12.53 -3.12
N VAL A 54 7.94 -12.99 -2.59
CA VAL A 54 6.65 -12.75 -3.22
C VAL A 54 6.22 -11.30 -2.97
N PRO A 55 5.98 -10.51 -4.04
CA PRO A 55 5.48 -9.17 -3.88
C PRO A 55 4.12 -9.22 -3.19
N ALA A 56 4.00 -8.55 -2.07
CA ALA A 56 2.77 -8.55 -1.30
C ALA A 56 1.62 -7.78 -2.01
N SER A 57 1.93 -7.04 -3.08
CA SER A 57 0.94 -6.55 -4.05
C SER A 57 0.19 -7.66 -4.79
N ASP A 58 0.79 -8.84 -4.92
CA ASP A 58 0.25 -9.98 -5.67
C ASP A 58 -0.50 -10.96 -4.76
N ILE A 59 -0.87 -10.56 -3.54
CA ILE A 59 -1.46 -11.45 -2.52
C ILE A 59 -2.69 -12.21 -3.03
N SER A 60 -3.55 -11.59 -3.84
CA SER A 60 -4.73 -12.26 -4.39
C SER A 60 -4.36 -13.38 -5.37
N ARG A 61 -3.40 -13.14 -6.27
CA ARG A 61 -2.90 -14.16 -7.21
C ARG A 61 -2.11 -15.23 -6.48
N THR A 62 -1.31 -14.82 -5.51
CA THR A 62 -0.51 -15.71 -4.66
C THR A 62 -1.38 -16.69 -3.89
N ALA A 63 -2.44 -16.18 -3.23
CA ALA A 63 -3.37 -17.02 -2.48
C ALA A 63 -3.99 -18.12 -3.35
N ASP A 64 -4.33 -17.78 -4.59
CA ASP A 64 -4.94 -18.69 -5.54
C ASP A 64 -3.94 -19.74 -6.07
N GLU A 65 -2.72 -19.32 -6.42
CA GLU A 65 -1.66 -20.25 -6.85
C GLU A 65 -1.20 -21.17 -5.71
N ILE A 66 -1.05 -20.67 -4.47
CA ILE A 66 -0.73 -21.52 -3.30
C ILE A 66 -1.82 -22.59 -3.13
N ARG A 67 -3.10 -22.18 -3.17
CA ARG A 67 -4.22 -23.11 -3.01
C ARG A 67 -4.23 -24.20 -4.09
N LEU A 68 -3.94 -23.83 -5.35
CA LEU A 68 -3.83 -24.76 -6.48
C LEU A 68 -2.65 -25.72 -6.33
N ILE A 69 -1.45 -25.18 -6.14
CA ILE A 69 -0.20 -25.95 -6.12
C ILE A 69 -0.15 -26.87 -4.89
N ALA A 70 -0.50 -26.36 -3.70
CA ALA A 70 -0.55 -27.17 -2.47
C ALA A 70 -1.83 -28.02 -2.35
N ARG A 71 -2.74 -27.93 -3.33
CA ARG A 71 -3.99 -28.71 -3.42
C ARG A 71 -4.88 -28.57 -2.17
N LEU A 72 -5.03 -27.35 -1.67
CA LEU A 72 -5.78 -27.01 -0.44
C LEU A 72 -7.30 -26.87 -0.71
N TYR A 73 -7.92 -27.93 -1.22
CA TYR A 73 -9.34 -27.97 -1.62
C TYR A 73 -10.25 -28.71 -0.63
N LEU A 74 -11.53 -28.35 -0.65
CA LEU A 74 -12.57 -29.08 0.08
C LEU A 74 -12.86 -30.32 -0.73
N VAL A 75 -12.72 -31.49 -0.12
CA VAL A 75 -12.98 -32.78 -0.75
C VAL A 75 -14.48 -33.09 -0.85
N ASP A 76 -15.34 -32.26 -0.25
CA ASP A 76 -16.75 -32.61 -0.05
C ASP A 76 -17.70 -31.67 -0.82
N TYR A 77 -17.97 -32.02 -2.08
CA TYR A 77 -19.26 -31.74 -2.72
C TYR A 77 -19.62 -32.90 -3.64
N GLY A 78 -20.26 -33.91 -3.06
CA GLY A 78 -21.18 -34.75 -3.81
C GLY A 78 -22.25 -33.87 -4.44
N HIS A 79 -22.42 -34.04 -5.76
CA HIS A 79 -23.44 -33.42 -6.61
C HIS A 79 -23.18 -31.96 -7.06
N ASN A 80 -22.88 -31.84 -8.37
CA ASN A 80 -23.00 -30.64 -9.21
C ASN A 80 -21.95 -29.53 -9.14
N ALA A 81 -20.66 -29.88 -9.15
CA ALA A 81 -19.66 -29.00 -9.78
C ALA A 81 -19.51 -29.40 -11.25
N ASN A 82 -20.00 -28.56 -12.17
CA ASN A 82 -19.76 -28.72 -13.60
C ASN A 82 -18.25 -28.83 -13.85
N PHE A 83 -17.90 -29.96 -14.45
CA PHE A 83 -16.64 -30.69 -14.27
C PHE A 83 -15.61 -30.38 -15.36
N TRP A 84 -15.67 -29.19 -15.99
CA TRP A 84 -14.88 -28.91 -17.20
C TRP A 84 -13.51 -28.25 -16.96
N ASP A 85 -13.21 -27.78 -15.75
CA ASP A 85 -11.92 -27.10 -15.44
C ASP A 85 -11.14 -27.70 -14.25
N ALA A 86 -11.62 -28.78 -13.63
CA ALA A 86 -10.85 -29.47 -12.59
C ALA A 86 -9.78 -30.34 -13.26
N PRO A 87 -8.48 -30.24 -12.89
CA PRO A 87 -7.50 -31.24 -13.27
C PRO A 87 -8.04 -32.63 -12.96
N ILE A 88 -7.76 -33.58 -13.84
CA ILE A 88 -7.96 -35.01 -13.60
C ILE A 88 -7.13 -35.35 -12.35
N LEU A 89 -7.74 -35.22 -11.17
CA LEU A 89 -7.13 -35.56 -9.90
C LEU A 89 -7.19 -37.10 -9.78
N PRO A 90 -6.09 -37.78 -9.40
CA PRO A 90 -6.07 -39.24 -9.28
C PRO A 90 -7.12 -39.70 -8.27
N ALA A 91 -7.78 -40.84 -8.51
CA ALA A 91 -9.00 -41.28 -7.81
C ALA A 91 -8.94 -41.32 -6.25
N ASP A 92 -7.75 -41.19 -5.66
CA ASP A 92 -7.44 -41.13 -4.24
C ASP A 92 -7.55 -39.72 -3.61
N TRP A 93 -7.72 -38.64 -4.39
CA TRP A 93 -7.85 -37.26 -3.88
C TRP A 93 -9.06 -37.06 -2.94
N ARG A 94 -10.02 -37.99 -2.96
CA ARG A 94 -11.27 -37.96 -2.18
C ARG A 94 -11.13 -38.34 -0.70
N LYS A 95 -9.90 -38.60 -0.20
CA LYS A 95 -9.71 -39.17 1.15
C LYS A 95 -9.16 -38.20 2.21
N PHE A 96 -8.76 -36.98 1.85
CA PHE A 96 -8.17 -36.07 2.83
C PHE A 96 -9.21 -35.15 3.47
N LYS A 97 -9.63 -35.50 4.68
CA LYS A 97 -10.35 -34.61 5.59
C LYS A 97 -9.39 -34.28 6.73
N LEU A 98 -8.99 -33.00 6.86
CA LEU A 98 -8.47 -32.54 8.16
C LEU A 98 -9.65 -32.61 9.13
N SER A 99 -9.81 -33.74 9.79
CA SER A 99 -10.93 -34.01 10.70
C SER A 99 -10.88 -33.11 11.94
N SER A 100 -9.70 -32.57 12.28
CA SER A 100 -9.49 -31.57 13.34
C SER A 100 -8.36 -30.58 13.00
N PRO A 101 -8.62 -29.58 12.13
CA PRO A 101 -7.59 -28.60 11.73
C PRO A 101 -6.93 -27.91 12.92
N GLY A 102 -7.72 -27.59 13.95
CA GLY A 102 -7.23 -27.00 15.19
C GLY A 102 -6.24 -27.88 15.98
N GLU A 103 -6.43 -29.20 16.05
CA GLU A 103 -5.51 -30.09 16.78
C GLU A 103 -4.20 -30.29 16.01
N PHE A 104 -4.31 -30.47 14.70
CA PHE A 104 -3.14 -30.55 13.82
C PHE A 104 -2.29 -29.28 13.88
N LEU A 105 -2.93 -28.10 13.86
CA LEU A 105 -2.26 -26.81 14.03
C LEU A 105 -1.67 -26.59 15.43
N LYS A 106 -2.16 -27.26 16.48
CA LYS A 106 -1.50 -27.23 17.80
C LYS A 106 -0.16 -27.96 17.76
N ALA A 107 -0.09 -29.07 17.03
CA ALA A 107 1.12 -29.87 16.90
C ALA A 107 2.14 -29.24 15.94
N GLN A 108 1.67 -28.55 14.90
CA GLN A 108 2.50 -27.93 13.86
C GLN A 108 2.07 -26.47 13.64
N PRO A 109 2.39 -25.55 14.57
CA PRO A 109 1.89 -24.18 14.51
C PRO A 109 2.33 -23.51 13.21
N ASP A 110 3.56 -23.65 12.76
CA ASP A 110 4.10 -22.91 11.61
C ASP A 110 3.40 -23.17 10.25
N LEU A 111 2.48 -24.15 10.18
CA LEU A 111 1.61 -24.38 9.03
C LEU A 111 0.47 -23.37 8.89
N PHE A 112 0.20 -22.53 9.89
CA PHE A 112 -0.89 -21.56 9.81
C PHE A 112 -0.80 -20.68 8.56
N TRP A 113 0.40 -20.28 8.11
CA TRP A 113 0.56 -19.42 6.94
C TRP A 113 0.13 -20.11 5.65
N LEU A 114 0.40 -21.41 5.53
CA LEU A 114 -0.10 -22.22 4.42
C LEU A 114 -1.63 -22.33 4.49
N LEU A 115 -2.16 -22.64 5.67
CA LEU A 115 -3.58 -22.90 5.87
C LEU A 115 -4.47 -21.66 5.80
N LEU A 116 -3.92 -20.44 5.87
CA LEU A 116 -4.64 -19.21 5.53
C LEU A 116 -5.20 -19.20 4.10
N PHE A 117 -4.64 -20.03 3.21
CA PHE A 117 -5.04 -20.11 1.80
C PHE A 117 -5.93 -21.32 1.48
N HIS A 118 -6.33 -22.08 2.50
CA HIS A 118 -7.21 -23.23 2.33
C HIS A 118 -8.61 -22.82 1.83
N SER A 119 -9.28 -23.66 1.04
CA SER A 119 -10.62 -23.40 0.49
C SER A 119 -11.73 -23.32 1.57
N SER A 120 -11.64 -24.18 2.60
CA SER A 120 -12.54 -24.20 3.76
C SER A 120 -12.36 -23.00 4.68
N GLY A 121 -13.46 -22.29 4.97
CA GLY A 121 -13.49 -21.19 5.94
C GLY A 121 -13.12 -21.62 7.36
N TYR A 122 -13.54 -22.81 7.78
CA TYR A 122 -13.23 -23.35 9.10
C TYR A 122 -11.72 -23.54 9.30
N VAL A 123 -11.03 -24.10 8.30
CA VAL A 123 -9.57 -24.29 8.34
C VAL A 123 -8.85 -22.94 8.42
N ARG A 124 -9.28 -21.94 7.62
CA ARG A 124 -8.69 -20.59 7.68
C ARG A 124 -8.93 -19.92 9.03
N GLN A 125 -10.12 -20.07 9.60
CA GLN A 125 -10.46 -19.53 10.92
C GLN A 125 -9.54 -20.13 11.99
N ASP A 126 -9.39 -21.45 12.01
CA ASP A 126 -8.53 -22.15 12.96
C ASP A 126 -7.05 -21.75 12.77
N ALA A 127 -6.58 -21.64 11.52
CA ALA A 127 -5.25 -21.14 11.21
C ALA A 127 -5.00 -19.75 11.82
N ILE A 128 -5.97 -18.83 11.71
CA ILE A 128 -5.84 -17.50 12.30
C ILE A 128 -5.83 -17.54 13.83
N LYS A 129 -6.69 -18.34 14.45
CA LYS A 129 -6.72 -18.47 15.91
C LYS A 129 -5.39 -18.94 16.49
N GLN A 130 -4.66 -19.75 15.73
CA GLN A 130 -3.38 -20.33 16.12
C GLN A 130 -2.18 -19.42 15.82
N LEU A 131 -2.37 -18.34 15.07
CA LEU A 131 -1.35 -17.31 14.90
C LEU A 131 -1.08 -16.59 16.23
N LYS A 132 0.09 -16.83 16.83
CA LYS A 132 0.52 -16.19 18.09
C LYS A 132 1.73 -15.25 17.96
N ARG A 133 2.08 -14.85 16.74
CA ARG A 133 3.20 -13.93 16.48
C ARG A 133 2.80 -12.82 15.52
N ALA A 134 3.55 -11.71 15.57
CA ALA A 134 3.41 -10.65 14.58
C ALA A 134 3.90 -11.10 13.19
N PRO A 135 3.37 -10.50 12.10
CA PRO A 135 3.94 -10.65 10.77
C PRO A 135 5.42 -10.26 10.74
N ALA A 136 6.24 -11.13 10.17
CA ALA A 136 7.68 -10.95 9.99
C ALA A 136 8.03 -10.39 8.61
N THR A 137 7.12 -10.49 7.64
CA THR A 137 7.32 -10.04 6.25
C THR A 137 6.13 -9.24 5.74
N GLU A 138 6.33 -8.49 4.67
CA GLU A 138 5.29 -7.73 3.99
C GLU A 138 4.19 -8.64 3.44
N PHE A 139 4.57 -9.83 2.98
CA PHE A 139 3.64 -10.84 2.49
C PHE A 139 2.74 -11.38 3.60
N GLU A 140 3.32 -11.73 4.75
CA GLU A 140 2.56 -12.18 5.92
C GLU A 140 1.54 -11.12 6.37
N MET A 141 1.93 -9.84 6.38
CA MET A 141 1.01 -8.74 6.69
C MET A 141 -0.13 -8.63 5.66
N ALA A 142 0.19 -8.72 4.37
CA ALA A 142 -0.80 -8.68 3.30
C ALA A 142 -1.78 -9.85 3.35
N ALA A 143 -1.31 -11.05 3.71
CA ALA A 143 -2.15 -12.22 3.86
C ALA A 143 -3.25 -12.01 4.91
N ILE A 144 -2.91 -11.39 6.05
CA ILE A 144 -3.86 -11.07 7.12
C ILE A 144 -4.87 -10.02 6.67
N LEU A 145 -4.42 -8.93 6.05
CA LEU A 145 -5.33 -7.91 5.51
C LEU A 145 -6.26 -8.47 4.44
N TYR A 146 -5.76 -9.40 3.63
CA TYR A 146 -6.57 -10.12 2.66
C TYR A 146 -7.63 -11.00 3.36
N ARG A 147 -7.30 -11.63 4.49
CA ARG A 147 -8.27 -12.37 5.34
C ARG A 147 -9.24 -11.46 6.09
N MET A 148 -8.87 -10.23 6.44
CA MET A 148 -9.84 -9.23 6.92
C MET A 148 -10.90 -8.88 5.87
N ASN A 149 -10.68 -9.24 4.59
CA ASN A 149 -11.65 -9.11 3.48
C ASN A 149 -12.21 -10.47 3.00
N ASP A 150 -12.09 -11.53 3.81
CA ASP A 150 -12.57 -12.88 3.48
C ASP A 150 -14.09 -12.91 3.20
N TRP A 151 -14.53 -13.87 2.38
CA TRP A 151 -15.96 -14.06 2.12
C TRP A 151 -16.69 -14.71 3.31
N VAL A 152 -15.97 -15.38 4.21
CA VAL A 152 -16.50 -15.98 5.44
C VAL A 152 -16.40 -14.99 6.60
N ASP A 153 -17.52 -14.67 7.23
CA ASP A 153 -17.62 -13.67 8.29
C ASP A 153 -16.75 -14.00 9.50
N GLN A 154 -16.76 -15.27 9.94
CA GLN A 154 -15.98 -15.73 11.07
C GLN A 154 -14.47 -15.58 10.82
N VAL A 155 -14.01 -15.82 9.59
CA VAL A 155 -12.59 -15.64 9.22
C VAL A 155 -12.21 -14.16 9.29
N ARG A 156 -13.09 -13.25 8.82
CA ARG A 156 -12.84 -11.81 8.92
C ARG A 156 -12.73 -11.35 10.38
N THR A 157 -13.64 -11.81 11.22
CA THR A 157 -13.65 -11.46 12.66
C THR A 157 -12.36 -11.90 13.34
N GLU A 158 -11.92 -13.16 13.15
CA GLU A 158 -10.66 -13.62 13.74
C GLU A 158 -9.45 -12.86 13.16
N ALA A 159 -9.46 -12.55 11.85
CA ALA A 159 -8.39 -11.77 11.22
C ALA A 159 -8.29 -10.36 11.82
N ALA A 160 -9.44 -9.71 12.08
CA ALA A 160 -9.49 -8.39 12.71
C ALA A 160 -9.01 -8.42 14.18
N ILE A 161 -9.38 -9.45 14.94
CA ILE A 161 -8.90 -9.67 16.32
C ILE A 161 -7.38 -9.87 16.33
N TYR A 162 -6.88 -10.74 15.44
CA TYR A 162 -5.45 -10.96 15.27
C TYR A 162 -4.73 -9.65 14.89
N ALA A 163 -5.22 -8.94 13.88
CA ALA A 163 -4.62 -7.69 13.40
C ALA A 163 -4.54 -6.65 14.53
N SER A 164 -5.62 -6.48 15.29
CA SER A 164 -5.65 -5.57 16.44
C SER A 164 -4.62 -5.92 17.52
N SER A 165 -4.33 -7.21 17.70
CA SER A 165 -3.41 -7.70 18.74
C SER A 165 -1.94 -7.67 18.32
N TYR A 166 -1.66 -7.90 17.04
CA TYR A 166 -0.31 -8.16 16.54
C TYR A 166 0.24 -7.07 15.62
N PHE A 167 -0.59 -6.31 14.89
CA PHE A 167 -0.08 -5.19 14.09
C PHE A 167 0.60 -4.09 14.92
N PRO A 168 0.17 -3.77 16.16
CA PRO A 168 0.93 -2.87 17.02
C PRO A 168 2.34 -3.36 17.37
N LYS A 169 2.58 -4.67 17.30
CA LYS A 169 3.87 -5.32 17.62
C LYS A 169 4.74 -5.58 16.38
N THR A 170 4.17 -5.46 15.18
CA THR A 170 4.90 -5.58 13.92
C THR A 170 5.91 -4.45 13.77
N SER A 171 7.07 -4.75 13.18
CA SER A 171 8.10 -3.73 12.94
C SER A 171 7.61 -2.66 11.96
N ALA A 172 8.08 -1.42 12.15
CA ALA A 172 7.76 -0.31 11.26
C ALA A 172 8.20 -0.58 9.81
N GLN A 173 9.32 -1.29 9.64
CA GLN A 173 9.85 -1.67 8.33
C GLN A 173 8.86 -2.54 7.55
N VAL A 174 8.33 -3.60 8.17
CA VAL A 174 7.32 -4.47 7.54
C VAL A 174 6.06 -3.67 7.23
N ILE A 175 5.56 -2.88 8.19
CA ILE A 175 4.31 -2.11 7.99
C ILE A 175 4.44 -1.12 6.85
N GLY A 176 5.46 -0.25 6.87
CA GLY A 176 5.47 0.83 5.89
C GLY A 176 5.93 0.36 4.50
N LYS A 177 6.81 -0.65 4.38
CA LYS A 177 7.02 -1.31 3.08
C LYS A 177 5.73 -1.93 2.58
N SER A 178 4.90 -2.44 3.50
CA SER A 178 3.59 -2.94 3.16
C SER A 178 2.62 -1.87 2.66
N ALA A 179 2.69 -0.67 3.24
CA ALA A 179 1.82 0.45 2.90
C ALA A 179 1.89 0.84 1.41
N PHE A 180 3.07 0.76 0.79
CA PHE A 180 3.28 1.15 -0.62
C PHE A 180 2.40 0.39 -1.61
N PHE A 181 2.06 -0.87 -1.31
CA PHE A 181 1.19 -1.66 -2.17
C PHE A 181 -0.21 -1.87 -1.59
N LEU A 182 -0.36 -1.90 -0.26
CA LEU A 182 -1.66 -2.10 0.38
C LEU A 182 -2.56 -0.88 0.31
N LEU A 183 -2.02 0.34 0.47
CA LEU A 183 -2.84 1.55 0.42
C LEU A 183 -3.53 1.73 -0.93
N PRO A 184 -2.82 1.59 -2.06
CA PRO A 184 -3.47 1.57 -3.36
C PRO A 184 -4.46 0.42 -3.52
N TYR A 185 -4.30 -0.71 -2.84
CA TYR A 185 -5.18 -1.87 -2.99
C TYR A 185 -6.39 -1.87 -2.03
N SER A 186 -6.34 -1.10 -0.94
CA SER A 186 -7.33 -1.17 0.14
C SER A 186 -8.75 -0.81 -0.29
N HIS A 187 -8.90 0.03 -1.31
CA HIS A 187 -10.21 0.35 -1.91
C HIS A 187 -10.90 -0.86 -2.56
N GLN A 188 -10.16 -1.91 -2.89
CA GLN A 188 -10.70 -3.16 -3.43
C GLN A 188 -11.23 -4.10 -2.34
N PHE A 189 -10.92 -3.82 -1.06
CA PHE A 189 -11.43 -4.58 0.07
C PHE A 189 -12.85 -4.16 0.44
N ARG A 190 -13.80 -4.58 -0.41
CA ARG A 190 -15.22 -4.21 -0.33
C ARG A 190 -15.94 -4.72 0.93
N ARG A 191 -15.39 -5.71 1.63
CA ARG A 191 -15.99 -6.31 2.84
C ARG A 191 -15.45 -5.72 4.14
N TRP A 192 -14.50 -4.79 4.08
CA TRP A 192 -14.06 -4.06 5.25
C TRP A 192 -15.17 -3.13 5.74
N SER A 193 -15.55 -3.29 7.00
CA SER A 193 -16.35 -2.32 7.72
C SER A 193 -15.48 -1.13 8.17
N ASN A 194 -16.09 -0.18 8.86
CA ASN A 194 -15.35 0.91 9.50
C ASN A 194 -14.35 0.41 10.56
N HIS A 195 -14.59 -0.77 11.15
CA HIS A 195 -13.69 -1.34 12.14
C HIS A 195 -12.36 -1.80 11.52
N GLU A 196 -12.38 -2.62 10.46
CA GLU A 196 -11.17 -3.10 9.77
C GLU A 196 -10.36 -1.95 9.18
N ARG A 197 -11.05 -0.94 8.62
CA ARG A 197 -10.40 0.28 8.11
C ARG A 197 -9.65 1.01 9.22
N LYS A 198 -10.26 1.16 10.40
CA LYS A 198 -9.62 1.82 11.55
C LYS A 198 -8.40 1.04 12.04
N ILE A 199 -8.44 -0.29 12.09
CA ILE A 199 -7.27 -1.11 12.46
C ILE A 199 -6.11 -0.82 11.52
N PHE A 200 -6.35 -0.87 10.21
CA PHE A 200 -5.32 -0.61 9.21
C PHE A 200 -4.80 0.83 9.28
N GLU A 201 -5.69 1.82 9.36
CA GLU A 201 -5.30 3.23 9.46
C GLU A 201 -4.52 3.54 10.74
N HIS A 202 -4.91 2.97 11.88
CA HIS A 202 -4.20 3.15 13.15
C HIS A 202 -2.79 2.54 13.08
N THR A 203 -2.68 1.35 12.48
CA THR A 203 -1.39 0.68 12.24
C THR A 203 -0.45 1.55 11.41
N LEU A 204 -0.96 2.17 10.34
CA LEU A 204 -0.17 3.06 9.49
C LEU A 204 0.12 4.43 10.11
N SER A 205 -0.64 4.84 11.13
CA SER A 205 -0.49 6.14 11.79
C SER A 205 0.45 6.10 13.00
N ARG A 206 1.09 4.96 13.29
CA ARG A 206 2.13 4.87 14.32
C ARG A 206 3.32 5.78 13.97
N THR A 207 3.86 6.50 14.93
CA THR A 207 4.96 7.45 14.72
C THR A 207 6.20 6.83 14.08
N ASP A 208 6.59 5.63 14.52
CA ASP A 208 7.72 4.90 13.97
C ASP A 208 7.50 4.47 12.50
N VAL A 209 6.27 4.11 12.15
CA VAL A 209 5.85 3.83 10.78
C VAL A 209 5.88 5.09 9.92
N LEU A 210 5.36 6.22 10.42
CA LEU A 210 5.38 7.50 9.71
C LEU A 210 6.82 7.95 9.41
N ASN A 211 7.74 7.83 10.36
CA ASN A 211 9.16 8.14 10.18
C ASN A 211 9.83 7.23 9.14
N MET A 212 9.49 5.94 9.14
CA MET A 212 9.99 5.00 8.14
C MET A 212 9.47 5.36 6.74
N LEU A 213 8.16 5.64 6.61
CA LEU A 213 7.55 6.08 5.35
C LEU A 213 8.16 7.40 4.85
N HIS A 214 8.47 8.34 5.74
CA HIS A 214 9.21 9.55 5.41
C HIS A 214 10.58 9.24 4.80
N THR A 215 11.36 8.37 5.45
CA THR A 215 12.69 7.94 4.96
C THR A 215 12.61 7.30 3.57
N GLU A 216 11.58 6.48 3.35
CA GLU A 216 11.32 5.87 2.04
C GLU A 216 10.94 6.95 0.99
N LEU A 217 10.10 7.92 1.35
CA LEU A 217 9.74 9.01 0.44
C LEU A 217 10.94 9.88 0.02
N LEU A 218 11.97 10.01 0.87
CA LEU A 218 13.20 10.71 0.52
C LEU A 218 14.05 9.93 -0.49
N SER A 219 14.10 8.60 -0.35
CA SER A 219 15.08 7.72 -1.02
C SER A 219 14.55 6.96 -2.25
N GLN A 220 13.23 6.83 -2.40
CA GLN A 220 12.61 5.95 -3.38
C GLN A 220 12.71 6.41 -4.84
N ARG A 221 12.68 5.43 -5.75
CA ARG A 221 12.62 5.62 -7.22
C ARG A 221 11.16 5.81 -7.69
N PRO A 222 10.90 6.40 -8.88
CA PRO A 222 9.54 6.72 -9.35
C PRO A 222 8.56 5.53 -9.30
N GLY A 223 7.36 5.75 -8.73
CA GLY A 223 6.33 4.72 -8.52
C GLY A 223 4.98 5.29 -8.02
N GLN A 224 4.12 4.46 -7.40
CA GLN A 224 2.80 4.85 -6.83
C GLN A 224 2.91 5.71 -5.54
N ILE A 225 3.91 6.58 -5.49
CA ILE A 225 4.35 7.35 -4.34
C ILE A 225 3.43 8.54 -4.04
N SER A 226 2.78 9.08 -5.07
CA SER A 226 1.84 10.21 -4.92
C SER A 226 0.59 9.83 -4.12
N TRP A 227 0.13 8.58 -4.21
CA TRP A 227 -1.00 8.08 -3.42
C TRP A 227 -0.65 7.98 -1.94
N LEU A 228 0.53 7.43 -1.63
CA LEU A 228 1.04 7.33 -0.27
C LEU A 228 1.16 8.73 0.35
N LEU A 229 1.81 9.67 -0.34
CA LEU A 229 1.95 11.03 0.17
C LEU A 229 0.59 11.70 0.40
N ARG A 230 -0.37 11.57 -0.53
CA ARG A 230 -1.72 12.10 -0.33
C ARG A 230 -2.47 11.44 0.84
N TRP A 231 -2.19 10.18 1.13
CA TRP A 231 -2.74 9.52 2.31
C TRP A 231 -2.07 10.06 3.59
N LEU A 232 -0.74 10.23 3.59
CA LEU A 232 0.02 10.80 4.71
C LEU A 232 -0.39 12.24 5.02
N LEU A 233 -0.71 13.03 4.00
CA LEU A 233 -1.26 14.38 4.15
C LEU A 233 -2.56 14.42 4.96
N LYS A 234 -3.28 13.31 5.13
CA LYS A 234 -4.46 13.23 6.01
C LYS A 234 -4.09 13.15 7.50
N LYS A 235 -2.82 12.93 7.83
CA LYS A 235 -2.33 12.62 9.18
C LYS A 235 -1.52 13.81 9.72
N PRO A 236 -2.02 14.55 10.73
CA PRO A 236 -1.31 15.70 11.27
C PRO A 236 0.09 15.38 11.80
N GLY A 237 0.27 14.19 12.39
CA GLY A 237 1.59 13.70 12.83
C GLY A 237 2.66 13.58 11.74
N PHE A 238 2.31 13.76 10.46
CA PHE A 238 3.26 13.78 9.34
C PHE A 238 3.71 15.20 8.93
N ASP A 239 3.11 16.26 9.47
CA ASP A 239 3.36 17.64 9.02
C ASP A 239 4.81 18.08 9.21
N HIS A 240 5.45 17.64 10.29
CA HIS A 240 6.85 17.91 10.61
C HIS A 240 7.84 17.39 9.55
N ASN A 241 7.43 16.42 8.73
CA ASN A 241 8.26 15.86 7.67
C ASN A 241 8.17 16.65 6.35
N LEU A 242 7.21 17.57 6.21
CA LEU A 242 6.96 18.25 4.93
C LEU A 242 8.14 19.11 4.47
N GLN A 243 8.83 19.78 5.40
CA GLN A 243 9.95 20.66 5.06
C GLN A 243 11.13 19.88 4.46
N GLU A 244 11.50 18.76 5.07
CA GLU A 244 12.59 17.93 4.56
C GLU A 244 12.21 17.30 3.21
N LEU A 245 10.96 16.86 3.05
CA LEU A 245 10.47 16.37 1.77
C LEU A 245 10.50 17.45 0.68
N ALA A 246 10.15 18.68 1.01
CA ALA A 246 10.19 19.81 0.07
C ALA A 246 11.60 20.09 -0.45
N GLN A 247 12.62 19.94 0.40
CA GLN A 247 14.01 20.27 0.08
C GLN A 247 14.77 19.09 -0.56
N SER A 248 14.59 17.89 -0.02
CA SER A 248 15.54 16.79 -0.21
C SER A 248 14.98 15.60 -0.96
N ALA A 249 13.65 15.48 -1.13
CA ALA A 249 13.08 14.29 -1.77
C ALA A 249 13.59 14.14 -3.21
N ALA A 250 14.06 12.94 -3.58
CA ALA A 250 14.65 12.70 -4.89
C ALA A 250 13.64 12.96 -6.04
N ILE A 251 12.36 12.60 -5.82
CA ILE A 251 11.32 12.66 -6.84
C ILE A 251 10.64 14.04 -6.84
N PRO A 252 10.65 14.79 -7.97
CA PRO A 252 10.09 16.14 -8.03
C PRO A 252 8.61 16.26 -7.66
N ILE A 253 7.79 15.22 -7.90
CA ILE A 253 6.37 15.26 -7.53
C ILE A 253 6.16 15.28 -6.02
N ILE A 254 7.05 14.67 -5.24
CA ILE A 254 6.99 14.72 -3.77
C ILE A 254 7.30 16.15 -3.32
N ARG A 255 8.42 16.73 -3.81
CA ARG A 255 8.81 18.11 -3.50
C ARG A 255 7.69 19.10 -3.86
N ALA A 256 7.11 18.96 -5.05
CA ALA A 256 6.00 19.82 -5.48
C ALA A 256 4.77 19.74 -4.56
N ILE A 257 4.38 18.53 -4.13
CA ILE A 257 3.23 18.35 -3.22
C ILE A 257 3.55 18.91 -1.83
N ALA A 258 4.76 18.67 -1.32
CA ALA A 258 5.19 19.19 -0.03
C ALA A 258 5.22 20.72 -0.04
N LEU A 259 5.82 21.34 -1.07
CA LEU A 259 5.86 22.79 -1.24
C LEU A 259 4.48 23.41 -1.43
N ASP A 260 3.60 22.85 -2.26
CA ASP A 260 2.22 23.37 -2.38
C ASP A 260 1.50 23.31 -1.02
N THR A 261 1.73 22.25 -0.23
CA THR A 261 1.13 22.11 1.10
C THR A 261 1.64 23.18 2.07
N LEU A 262 2.97 23.40 2.12
CA LEU A 262 3.60 24.41 2.98
C LEU A 262 3.22 25.83 2.56
N LEU A 263 3.29 26.16 1.26
CA LEU A 263 2.94 27.48 0.72
C LEU A 263 1.46 27.83 0.94
N LEU A 264 0.59 26.83 0.96
CA LEU A 264 -0.83 27.03 1.25
C LEU A 264 -1.14 27.09 2.75
N GLY A 265 -0.26 26.57 3.61
CA GLY A 265 -0.56 26.33 5.02
C GLY A 265 -1.63 25.24 5.24
N GLN A 266 -1.95 24.45 4.22
CA GLN A 266 -2.98 23.42 4.31
C GLN A 266 -2.70 22.21 3.43
N ALA A 267 -2.97 21.03 3.97
CA ALA A 267 -2.88 19.77 3.26
C ALA A 267 -4.18 19.51 2.50
N ARG A 268 -4.08 19.17 1.21
CA ARG A 268 -5.25 18.90 0.34
C ARG A 268 -5.18 17.53 -0.29
N TRP A 269 -6.30 16.81 -0.28
CA TRP A 269 -6.41 15.49 -0.92
C TRP A 269 -7.77 15.26 -1.57
N TYR A 270 -7.77 14.46 -2.63
CA TYR A 270 -8.99 14.05 -3.31
C TYR A 270 -9.75 13.03 -2.46
N ASP A 271 -11.05 13.23 -2.29
CA ASP A 271 -11.98 12.29 -1.69
C ASP A 271 -13.09 11.94 -2.71
N PRO A 272 -13.10 10.70 -3.25
CA PRO A 272 -14.12 10.30 -4.22
C PRO A 272 -15.54 10.27 -3.66
N ASN A 273 -15.70 10.28 -2.33
CA ASN A 273 -17.02 10.20 -1.70
C ASN A 273 -17.76 11.54 -1.68
N ILE A 274 -17.09 12.66 -1.99
CA ILE A 274 -17.73 13.96 -2.08
C ILE A 274 -18.40 14.08 -3.45
N LYS A 275 -19.73 14.30 -3.46
CA LYS A 275 -20.48 14.58 -4.68
C LYS A 275 -20.25 16.02 -5.12
N GLY A 276 -20.02 16.24 -6.41
CA GLY A 276 -19.80 17.57 -6.98
C GLY A 276 -18.84 17.59 -8.17
N ASN A 277 -18.55 18.79 -8.66
CA ASN A 277 -17.53 19.03 -9.68
C ASN A 277 -16.14 18.63 -9.17
N ALA A 278 -15.16 18.49 -10.07
CA ALA A 278 -13.82 17.99 -9.72
C ALA A 278 -13.12 18.82 -8.61
N LEU A 279 -13.43 20.11 -8.51
CA LEU A 279 -12.89 21.01 -7.48
C LEU A 279 -13.53 20.76 -6.10
N ALA A 280 -14.83 20.48 -6.05
CA ALA A 280 -15.56 20.17 -4.81
C ALA A 280 -15.14 18.83 -4.18
N ARG A 281 -14.37 17.99 -4.90
CA ARG A 281 -13.93 16.67 -4.41
C ARG A 281 -12.67 16.70 -3.56
N PHE A 282 -12.11 17.88 -3.29
CA PHE A 282 -10.96 18.01 -2.41
C PHE A 282 -11.41 18.22 -0.97
N ARG A 283 -10.79 17.49 -0.05
CA ARG A 283 -10.78 17.82 1.38
C ARG A 283 -9.49 18.55 1.71
N GLU A 284 -9.57 19.36 2.74
CA GLU A 284 -8.46 20.12 3.27
C GLU A 284 -8.39 20.05 4.79
N ARG A 285 -7.20 20.25 5.33
CA ARG A 285 -6.97 20.56 6.74
C ARG A 285 -5.81 21.54 6.86
N GLN A 286 -5.81 22.34 7.92
CA GLN A 286 -4.64 23.14 8.27
C GLN A 286 -3.49 22.21 8.69
N ILE A 287 -2.26 22.59 8.33
CA ILE A 287 -1.07 21.91 8.82
C ILE A 287 -0.64 22.50 10.17
N GLU A 288 -0.04 21.67 11.02
CA GLU A 288 0.37 22.07 12.37
C GLU A 288 1.73 22.79 12.40
N VAL A 289 2.46 22.75 11.28
CA VAL A 289 3.78 23.38 11.15
C VAL A 289 3.65 24.82 10.65
N SER A 290 4.28 25.75 11.37
CA SER A 290 4.50 27.11 10.90
C SER A 290 5.77 27.16 10.07
N THR A 291 5.69 27.70 8.86
CA THR A 291 6.86 27.92 8.00
C THR A 291 6.83 29.32 7.43
N ASP A 292 8.03 29.89 7.22
CA ASP A 292 8.17 31.16 6.53
C ASP A 292 7.82 30.98 5.05
N PHE A 293 6.73 31.65 4.63
CA PHE A 293 6.23 31.58 3.27
C PHE A 293 7.28 31.95 2.23
N GLU A 294 8.07 33.01 2.46
CA GLU A 294 9.06 33.49 1.50
C GLU A 294 10.24 32.53 1.39
N ILE A 295 10.65 31.88 2.49
CA ILE A 295 11.65 30.81 2.45
C ILE A 295 11.15 29.64 1.61
N GLN A 296 9.91 29.18 1.82
CA GLN A 296 9.34 28.08 1.01
C GLN A 296 9.19 28.47 -0.45
N LEU A 297 8.86 29.74 -0.71
CA LEU A 297 8.71 30.27 -2.06
C LEU A 297 10.05 30.28 -2.80
N GLU A 298 11.12 30.68 -2.11
CA GLU A 298 12.48 30.65 -2.66
C GLU A 298 12.92 29.21 -2.96
N ILE A 299 12.73 28.27 -2.03
CA ILE A 299 13.02 26.84 -2.28
C ILE A 299 12.29 26.33 -3.52
N ALA A 300 11.00 26.65 -3.67
CA ALA A 300 10.21 26.22 -4.81
C ALA A 300 10.69 26.87 -6.13
N ALA A 301 11.00 28.16 -6.12
CA ALA A 301 11.40 28.92 -7.30
C ALA A 301 12.77 28.50 -7.86
N PHE A 302 13.70 28.10 -6.99
CA PHE A 302 15.04 27.67 -7.39
C PHE A 302 15.16 26.15 -7.63
N ASP A 303 14.06 25.40 -7.56
CA ASP A 303 14.09 23.95 -7.80
C ASP A 303 14.47 23.60 -9.25
N LYS A 304 15.24 22.53 -9.42
CA LYS A 304 15.65 22.01 -10.74
C LYS A 304 14.49 21.60 -11.64
N SER A 305 13.37 21.19 -11.08
CA SER A 305 12.20 20.70 -11.81
C SER A 305 11.22 21.83 -12.13
N PRO A 306 10.83 22.03 -13.41
CA PRO A 306 9.84 23.04 -13.78
C PRO A 306 8.49 22.81 -13.08
N LYS A 307 8.13 21.55 -12.81
CA LYS A 307 6.91 21.21 -12.06
C LYS A 307 6.89 21.79 -10.64
N VAL A 308 8.04 21.90 -10.00
CA VAL A 308 8.17 22.45 -8.65
C VAL A 308 8.19 23.98 -8.72
N ARG A 309 8.95 24.56 -9.65
CA ARG A 309 8.97 26.02 -9.89
C ARG A 309 7.60 26.59 -10.24
N ARG A 310 6.76 25.81 -10.94
CA ARG A 310 5.36 26.17 -11.18
C ARG A 310 4.57 26.37 -9.88
N MET A 311 4.85 25.61 -8.81
CA MET A 311 4.19 25.82 -7.51
C MET A 311 4.54 27.19 -6.91
N ALA A 312 5.78 27.68 -7.11
CA ALA A 312 6.16 29.03 -6.72
C ALA A 312 5.39 30.10 -7.51
N ALA A 313 5.31 29.94 -8.85
CA ALA A 313 4.55 30.85 -9.70
C ALA A 313 3.04 30.86 -9.35
N ASP A 314 2.46 29.69 -9.06
CA ASP A 314 1.09 29.55 -8.56
C ASP A 314 0.88 30.23 -7.21
N ALA A 315 1.83 30.12 -6.29
CA ALA A 315 1.77 30.77 -4.98
C ALA A 315 1.86 32.30 -5.10
N LEU A 316 2.79 32.81 -5.91
CA LEU A 316 2.91 34.24 -6.23
C LEU A 316 1.61 34.80 -6.80
N LEU A 317 1.05 34.15 -7.82
CA LEU A 317 -0.20 34.58 -8.45
C LEU A 317 -1.37 34.61 -7.44
N ARG A 318 -1.47 33.61 -6.56
CA ARG A 318 -2.48 33.57 -5.50
C ARG A 318 -2.31 34.68 -4.46
N LYS A 319 -1.07 35.06 -4.14
CA LYS A 319 -0.74 36.03 -3.08
C LYS A 319 -0.39 37.43 -3.61
N HIS A 320 -0.69 37.74 -4.87
CA HIS A 320 -0.33 39.01 -5.52
C HIS A 320 -0.80 40.27 -4.79
N GLN A 321 -1.91 40.21 -4.04
CA GLN A 321 -2.42 41.32 -3.23
C GLN A 321 -1.53 41.68 -2.03
N TYR A 322 -0.70 40.75 -1.57
CA TYR A 322 0.19 40.91 -0.42
C TYR A 322 1.66 40.79 -0.83
N ALA A 323 1.96 41.11 -2.08
CA ALA A 323 3.28 40.94 -2.64
C ALA A 323 4.33 41.82 -1.95
N SER A 324 5.36 41.19 -1.40
CA SER A 324 6.53 41.86 -0.85
C SER A 324 7.57 42.15 -1.95
N LYS A 325 8.57 42.99 -1.62
CA LYS A 325 9.73 43.22 -2.50
C LYS A 325 10.50 41.92 -2.80
N ASN A 326 10.55 40.99 -1.84
CA ASN A 326 11.23 39.72 -2.05
C ASN A 326 10.42 38.80 -2.97
N MET A 327 9.10 38.79 -2.86
CA MET A 327 8.22 38.10 -3.82
C MET A 327 8.40 38.64 -5.24
N ASP A 328 8.50 39.95 -5.41
CA ASP A 328 8.77 40.57 -6.71
C ASP A 328 10.16 40.20 -7.25
N ARG A 329 11.19 40.11 -6.38
CA ARG A 329 12.52 39.60 -6.76
C ARG A 329 12.46 38.16 -7.26
N ILE A 330 11.74 37.28 -6.56
CA ILE A 330 11.57 35.87 -6.95
C ILE A 330 10.78 35.76 -8.26
N ALA A 331 9.71 36.54 -8.42
CA ALA A 331 8.93 36.58 -9.66
C ALA A 331 9.79 37.01 -10.86
N ASN A 332 10.66 38.02 -10.69
CA ASN A 332 11.59 38.44 -11.73
C ASN A 332 12.58 37.34 -12.12
N HIS A 333 13.06 36.55 -11.16
CA HIS A 333 13.89 35.37 -11.47
C HIS A 333 13.14 34.38 -12.37
N LEU A 334 11.89 34.03 -12.00
CA LEU A 334 11.05 33.08 -12.74
C LEU A 334 10.52 33.61 -14.08
N ARG A 335 10.58 34.91 -14.34
CA ARG A 335 10.15 35.52 -15.61
C ARG A 335 10.94 34.99 -16.82
N SER A 336 12.21 34.63 -16.58
CA SER A 336 13.11 34.06 -17.58
C SER A 336 13.15 32.53 -17.59
N ASP A 337 12.22 31.85 -16.90
CA ASP A 337 12.19 30.39 -16.81
C ASP A 337 12.16 29.74 -18.20
N LYS A 338 12.78 28.57 -18.34
CA LYS A 338 12.76 27.80 -19.59
C LYS A 338 11.38 27.21 -19.89
N ASP A 339 10.59 26.91 -18.84
CA ASP A 339 9.26 26.32 -18.96
C ASP A 339 8.19 27.39 -19.23
N THR A 340 7.47 27.26 -20.35
CA THR A 340 6.43 28.22 -20.75
C THR A 340 5.32 28.37 -19.72
N PRO A 341 4.73 27.30 -19.17
CA PRO A 341 3.73 27.41 -18.09
C PRO A 341 4.19 28.23 -16.87
N VAL A 342 5.46 28.12 -16.47
CA VAL A 342 6.00 28.95 -15.38
C VAL A 342 5.98 30.42 -15.77
N ARG A 343 6.52 30.77 -16.96
CA ARG A 343 6.53 32.16 -17.45
C ARG A 343 5.13 32.74 -17.56
N ASP A 344 4.17 31.99 -18.09
CA ASP A 344 2.78 32.45 -18.27
C ASP A 344 2.14 32.83 -16.93
N HIS A 345 2.37 32.05 -15.88
CA HIS A 345 1.87 32.33 -14.54
C HIS A 345 2.53 33.58 -13.93
N ILE A 346 3.82 33.80 -14.19
CA ILE A 346 4.54 34.98 -13.72
C ILE A 346 4.10 36.26 -14.46
N GLU A 347 3.88 36.19 -15.78
CA GLU A 347 3.32 37.32 -16.52
C GLU A 347 1.90 37.67 -16.04
N ALA A 348 1.10 36.65 -15.70
CA ALA A 348 -0.21 36.87 -15.08
C ALA A 348 -0.08 37.54 -13.70
N TYR A 349 0.91 37.18 -12.89
CA TYR A 349 1.21 37.82 -11.61
C TYR A 349 1.54 39.31 -11.77
N PHE A 350 2.46 39.67 -12.68
CA PHE A 350 2.83 41.07 -12.92
C PHE A 350 1.67 41.90 -13.46
N ARG A 351 0.85 41.33 -14.34
CA ARG A 351 -0.38 41.99 -14.81
C ARG A 351 -1.30 42.33 -13.63
N LYS A 352 -1.53 41.36 -12.74
CA LYS A 352 -2.37 41.56 -11.55
C LYS A 352 -1.78 42.58 -10.57
N ARG A 353 -0.46 42.63 -10.40
CA ARG A 353 0.22 43.66 -9.58
C ARG A 353 0.00 45.06 -10.14
N LYS A 354 0.19 45.24 -11.45
CA LYS A 354 -0.01 46.52 -12.13
C LYS A 354 -1.46 47.00 -12.08
N ASP A 355 -2.42 46.08 -12.14
CA ASP A 355 -3.84 46.42 -12.01
C ASP A 355 -4.18 46.94 -10.61
N LEU A 356 -3.52 46.43 -9.55
CA LEU A 356 -3.68 46.93 -8.17
C LEU A 356 -3.05 48.31 -7.99
N GLU A 357 -1.83 48.53 -8.47
CA GLU A 357 -1.14 49.83 -8.41
C GLU A 357 -1.87 50.95 -9.14
N ARG A 358 -2.76 50.61 -10.09
CA ARG A 358 -3.61 51.56 -10.81
C ARG A 358 -4.94 51.85 -10.12
N ALA A 359 -5.34 50.99 -9.19
CA ALA A 359 -6.59 51.12 -8.44
C ALA A 359 -6.40 51.88 -7.12
N GLU A 360 -5.16 51.96 -6.63
CA GLU A 360 -4.69 52.85 -5.56
C GLU A 360 -4.34 54.24 -6.12
#